data_AF-Z9JH96-F1
#
_entry.id   AF-Z9JH96-F1
#
_cell.length_a   1.000
_cell.length_b   1.000
_cell.length_c   1.000
_cell.angle_alpha   90.00
_cell.angle_beta   90.00
_cell.angle_gamma   90.00
#
_symmetry.space_group_name_H-M   'P 1'
#
loop_
_entity.id
_entity.type
_entity.pdbx_description
1 polymer ?
#
loop_
_entity_poly.entity_id
_entity_poly.type
_entity_poly.pdbx_seq_one_letter_code
_entity_poly.pdbx_strand_id
1 'polypeptide(L)'
;MTDFNARERSSLTLSRRSKREWYGLIFGWLLLVVAGCCSLWHMAREHGVLLHGDGLLWASIGIASLSVLGAVMWYCRRRLVQALFVPRLPPDWISATLCIQTALPYLPVSPHTVLPCHDASWQRFCSGLLIAEDLDPSAAQRPPWETLDAQACIDRLEQLRESWQQASQRRMQQQQRRYWLEMVLALLDHGVCRPLHDGSLPDTLALRTECLLLSVDQGPLVLNDVPGVFARRLWLALHALPEAQRAKAHVQWLLLHVLYALGTEVKALDALAQMVLVLAWNPEMDLDQVEVAYAQAAEYRKRMCAWLVRAAQVIVSESPQMRLDKYLLLLCPLLGSLGGDDIGYVEALRPLHTGFTQLYGARLRILVVLANEVEQQSGLRPLSVPSSMAQRLPQDSSLLGR
;
A
#
# COMPACT_ATOMS: atom_id res chain seq x y z
N MET A 1 17.29 -37.61 23.83
CA MET A 1 16.55 -36.44 24.37
C MET A 1 17.41 -35.60 25.33
N THR A 2 18.75 -35.58 25.16
CA THR A 2 19.69 -34.82 26.02
C THR A 2 20.61 -33.86 25.24
N ASP A 3 20.60 -33.89 23.90
CA ASP A 3 21.47 -33.04 23.07
C ASP A 3 20.88 -31.68 22.67
N PHE A 4 19.58 -31.45 22.92
CA PHE A 4 18.92 -30.20 22.52
C PHE A 4 19.29 -29.02 23.45
N ASN A 5 19.39 -29.28 24.76
CA ASN A 5 19.77 -28.26 25.75
C ASN A 5 21.24 -27.82 25.65
N ALA A 6 22.10 -28.61 24.99
CA ALA A 6 23.50 -28.24 24.73
C ALA A 6 23.64 -27.28 23.54
N ARG A 7 22.74 -27.36 22.54
CA ARG A 7 22.71 -26.45 21.37
C ARG A 7 22.01 -25.12 21.66
N GLU A 8 21.08 -25.08 22.62
CA GLU A 8 20.38 -23.85 22.97
C GLU A 8 21.24 -22.90 23.83
N ARG A 9 22.24 -23.43 24.56
CA ARG A 9 23.20 -22.60 25.31
C ARG A 9 24.33 -22.03 24.43
N SER A 10 24.54 -22.54 23.22
CA SER A 10 25.55 -21.99 22.30
C SER A 10 25.01 -20.84 21.43
N SER A 11 23.70 -20.77 21.20
CA SER A 11 23.06 -19.73 20.35
C SER A 11 22.87 -18.36 21.01
N LEU A 12 23.02 -18.25 22.35
CA LEU A 12 23.02 -16.98 23.08
C LEU A 12 24.42 -16.43 23.39
N THR A 13 25.47 -17.06 22.87
CA THR A 13 26.81 -16.47 22.91
C THR A 13 27.05 -15.68 21.63
N LEU A 14 26.69 -14.40 21.66
CA LEU A 14 27.26 -13.39 20.77
C LEU A 14 28.76 -13.69 20.66
N SER A 15 29.21 -14.13 19.48
CA SER A 15 30.49 -14.82 19.35
C SER A 15 31.58 -13.96 20.02
N ARG A 16 32.46 -14.58 20.83
CA ARG A 16 33.54 -13.85 21.52
C ARG A 16 34.36 -12.98 20.56
N ARG A 17 34.35 -13.34 19.27
CA ARG A 17 34.96 -12.61 18.15
C ARG A 17 34.20 -11.32 17.82
N SER A 18 32.88 -11.39 17.66
CA SER A 18 32.00 -10.23 17.42
C SER A 18 32.02 -9.26 18.61
N LYS A 19 31.97 -9.75 19.86
CA LYS A 19 32.12 -8.88 21.04
C LYS A 19 33.50 -8.19 21.06
N ARG A 20 34.58 -8.90 20.73
CA ARG A 20 35.94 -8.31 20.63
C ARG A 20 36.04 -7.23 19.55
N GLU A 21 35.42 -7.42 18.39
CA GLU A 21 35.42 -6.43 17.31
C GLU A 21 34.63 -5.17 17.69
N TRP A 22 33.48 -5.32 18.35
CA TRP A 22 32.69 -4.20 18.86
C TRP A 22 33.40 -3.43 19.99
N TYR A 23 33.97 -4.13 20.97
CA TYR A 23 34.76 -3.48 22.02
C TYR A 23 36.04 -2.84 21.45
N GLY A 24 36.65 -3.45 20.42
CA GLY A 24 37.81 -2.90 19.72
C GLY A 24 37.50 -1.59 19.00
N LEU A 25 36.35 -1.51 18.32
CA LEU A 25 35.90 -0.28 17.64
C LEU A 25 35.58 0.84 18.64
N ILE A 26 34.88 0.52 19.73
CA ILE A 26 34.55 1.50 20.78
C ILE A 26 35.82 1.97 21.50
N PHE A 27 36.72 1.06 21.84
CA PHE A 27 37.98 1.39 22.51
C PHE A 27 38.93 2.17 21.59
N GLY A 28 38.98 1.82 20.29
CA GLY A 28 39.73 2.56 19.29
C GLY A 28 39.23 3.98 19.11
N TRP A 29 37.90 4.17 19.12
CA TRP A 29 37.30 5.51 19.07
C TRP A 29 37.58 6.32 20.33
N LEU A 30 37.47 5.71 21.52
CA LEU A 30 37.81 6.36 22.78
C LEU A 30 39.28 6.77 22.84
N LEU A 31 40.20 5.92 22.35
CA LEU A 31 41.62 6.27 22.24
C LEU A 31 41.87 7.43 21.27
N LEU A 32 41.17 7.48 20.14
CA LEU A 32 41.25 8.60 19.20
C LEU A 32 40.77 9.92 19.82
N VAL A 33 39.69 9.88 20.59
CA VAL A 33 39.17 11.04 21.31
C VAL A 33 40.13 11.49 22.41
N VAL A 34 40.67 10.55 23.20
CA VAL A 34 41.66 10.87 24.24
C VAL A 34 42.94 11.42 23.61
N ALA A 35 43.44 10.82 22.52
CA ALA A 35 44.61 11.30 21.80
C ALA A 35 44.38 12.69 21.20
N GLY A 36 43.19 12.95 20.64
CA GLY A 36 42.79 14.26 20.14
C GLY A 36 42.68 15.31 21.25
N CYS A 37 42.14 14.95 22.42
CA CYS A 37 42.10 15.82 23.59
C CYS A 37 43.50 16.09 24.16
N CYS A 38 44.38 15.08 24.19
CA CYS A 38 45.76 15.23 24.64
C CYS A 38 46.60 16.08 23.68
N SER A 39 46.42 15.94 22.36
CA SER A 39 47.14 16.76 21.38
C SER A 39 46.66 18.22 21.42
N LEU A 40 45.36 18.45 21.56
CA LEU A 40 44.80 19.79 21.77
C LEU A 40 45.27 20.41 23.10
N TRP A 41 45.35 19.61 24.17
CA TRP A 41 45.90 20.05 25.45
C TRP A 41 47.39 20.41 25.36
N HIS A 42 48.17 19.62 24.62
CA HIS A 42 49.60 19.90 24.40
C HIS A 42 49.80 21.17 23.58
N MET A 43 49.01 21.35 22.51
CA MET A 43 49.02 22.56 21.69
C MET A 43 48.62 23.80 22.50
N ALA A 44 47.59 23.69 23.35
CA ALA A 44 47.16 24.77 24.23
C ALA A 44 48.25 25.13 25.27
N ARG A 45 48.99 24.13 25.76
CA ARG A 45 50.10 24.32 26.71
C ARG A 45 51.32 24.98 26.07
N GLU A 46 51.67 24.61 24.84
CA GLU A 46 52.81 25.19 24.11
C GLU A 46 52.56 26.64 23.69
N HIS A 47 51.32 27.01 23.40
CA HIS A 47 50.96 28.36 22.94
C HIS A 47 50.64 29.33 24.09
N GLY A 48 50.85 28.94 25.35
CA GLY A 48 50.77 29.85 26.50
C GLY A 48 49.40 30.52 26.68
N VAL A 49 48.32 29.87 26.25
CA VAL A 49 46.97 30.42 26.37
C VAL A 49 46.49 30.23 27.81
N LEU A 50 46.68 31.26 28.63
CA LEU A 50 46.09 31.36 29.96
C LEU A 50 44.56 31.36 29.84
N LEU A 51 43.94 30.41 30.52
CA LEU A 51 42.49 30.23 30.66
C LEU A 51 41.81 31.53 31.09
N HIS A 52 41.27 32.33 30.17
CA HIS A 52 40.27 33.35 30.53
C HIS A 52 39.17 33.57 29.47
N GLY A 53 39.05 32.71 28.45
CA GLY A 53 38.01 32.84 27.42
C GLY A 53 37.40 31.54 26.88
N ASP A 54 37.88 30.36 27.27
CA ASP A 54 37.61 29.11 26.54
C ASP A 54 36.45 28.27 27.08
N GLY A 55 35.55 28.84 27.88
CA GLY A 55 34.34 28.15 28.30
C GLY A 55 33.47 27.72 27.12
N LEU A 56 33.49 28.48 26.03
CA LEU A 56 32.66 28.26 24.84
C LEU A 56 33.20 27.13 23.94
N LEU A 57 34.52 26.95 23.86
CA LEU A 57 35.16 25.88 23.09
C LEU A 57 35.01 24.52 23.79
N TRP A 58 35.17 24.47 25.10
CA TRP A 58 34.93 23.23 25.86
C TRP A 58 33.43 22.89 25.92
N ALA A 59 32.55 23.88 25.99
CA ALA A 59 31.11 23.65 25.91
C ALA A 59 30.68 23.12 24.53
N SER A 60 31.26 23.62 23.44
CA SER A 60 30.92 23.14 22.09
C SER A 60 31.40 21.71 21.85
N ILE A 61 32.58 21.34 22.36
CA ILE A 61 33.08 19.96 22.35
C ILE A 61 32.20 19.05 23.22
N GLY A 62 31.76 19.52 24.39
CA GLY A 62 30.82 18.82 25.26
C GLY A 62 29.47 18.56 24.58
N ILE A 63 28.91 19.57 23.91
CA ILE A 63 27.63 19.46 23.18
C ILE A 63 27.76 18.54 21.96
N ALA A 64 28.87 18.61 21.22
CA ALA A 64 29.13 17.75 20.08
C ALA A 64 29.29 16.27 20.51
N SER A 65 30.00 16.03 21.61
CA SER A 65 30.17 14.67 22.13
C SER A 65 28.87 14.10 22.71
N LEU A 66 28.03 14.91 23.37
CA LEU A 66 26.69 14.51 23.81
C LEU A 66 25.71 14.26 22.67
N SER A 67 25.78 15.05 21.59
CA SER A 67 24.91 14.86 20.42
C SER A 67 25.27 13.59 19.65
N VAL A 68 26.57 13.30 19.52
CA VAL A 68 27.05 12.03 18.94
C VAL A 68 26.64 10.85 19.82
N LEU A 69 26.79 10.95 21.14
CA LEU A 69 26.34 9.89 22.06
C LEU A 69 24.82 9.66 21.99
N GLY A 70 24.04 10.74 21.89
CA GLY A 70 22.59 10.69 21.70
C GLY A 70 22.20 10.04 20.37
N ALA A 71 22.90 10.36 19.29
CA ALA A 71 22.69 9.75 17.97
C ALA A 71 23.04 8.25 17.98
N VAL A 72 24.13 7.86 18.65
CA VAL A 72 24.52 6.45 18.83
C VAL A 72 23.49 5.70 19.67
N MET A 73 23.04 6.26 20.80
CA MET A 73 21.99 5.63 21.62
C MET A 73 20.65 5.54 20.89
N TRP A 74 20.27 6.55 20.11
CA TRP A 74 19.07 6.51 19.28
C TRP A 74 19.17 5.44 18.18
N TYR A 75 20.32 5.35 17.51
CA TYR A 75 20.60 4.31 16.52
C TYR A 75 20.54 2.92 17.14
N CYS A 76 21.16 2.71 18.31
CA CYS A 76 21.11 1.45 19.05
C CYS A 76 19.69 1.09 19.49
N ARG A 77 18.91 2.06 20.01
CA ARG A 77 17.50 1.86 20.41
C ARG A 77 16.64 1.51 19.20
N ARG A 78 16.78 2.23 18.09
CA ARG A 78 16.06 1.97 16.83
C ARG A 78 16.36 0.56 16.31
N ARG A 79 17.62 0.14 16.35
CA ARG A 79 18.06 -1.19 15.91
C ARG A 79 17.59 -2.31 16.83
N LEU A 80 17.52 -2.06 18.15
CA LEU A 80 16.94 -2.98 19.14
C LEU A 80 15.42 -3.13 18.99
N VAL A 81 14.70 -2.02 18.76
CA VAL A 81 13.26 -2.03 18.51
C VAL A 81 12.94 -2.73 17.18
N GLN A 82 13.76 -2.52 16.14
CA GLN A 82 13.67 -3.25 14.88
C GLN A 82 13.98 -4.75 15.02
N ALA A 83 14.89 -5.13 15.93
CA ALA A 83 15.22 -6.53 16.18
C ALA A 83 14.16 -7.28 17.01
N LEU A 84 13.31 -6.58 17.75
CA LEU A 84 12.32 -7.16 18.67
C LEU A 84 10.87 -7.09 18.17
N PHE A 85 10.50 -6.14 17.29
CA PHE A 85 9.10 -5.87 16.94
C PHE A 85 8.76 -5.88 15.44
N VAL A 86 9.72 -6.18 14.56
CA VAL A 86 9.47 -6.26 13.11
C VAL A 86 9.97 -7.62 12.62
N PRO A 87 9.14 -8.47 11.99
CA PRO A 87 9.63 -9.64 11.29
C PRO A 87 10.64 -9.16 10.24
N ARG A 88 11.88 -9.63 10.36
CA ARG A 88 13.06 -9.11 9.66
C ARG A 88 12.86 -9.19 8.14
N LEU A 89 12.56 -8.06 7.52
CA LEU A 89 12.92 -7.85 6.12
C LEU A 89 14.44 -7.57 6.07
N PRO A 90 15.17 -8.25 5.19
CA PRO A 90 16.61 -8.04 4.99
C PRO A 90 16.89 -6.57 4.59
N PRO A 91 17.86 -5.83 5.18
CA PRO A 91 18.14 -4.42 4.85
C PRO A 91 18.47 -4.16 3.38
N ASP A 92 19.10 -5.09 2.65
CA ASP A 92 19.34 -4.92 1.21
C ASP A 92 18.06 -5.12 0.39
N TRP A 93 17.06 -5.77 0.99
CA TRP A 93 15.70 -5.87 0.47
C TRP A 93 14.81 -4.73 0.95
N ILE A 94 15.21 -3.95 1.94
CA ILE A 94 14.60 -2.65 2.23
C ILE A 94 14.95 -1.68 1.09
N SER A 95 16.19 -1.72 0.58
CA SER A 95 16.56 -1.07 -0.69
C SER A 95 15.86 -1.71 -1.88
N ALA A 96 15.63 -3.03 -1.93
CA ALA A 96 14.80 -3.63 -2.98
C ALA A 96 13.31 -3.25 -2.87
N THR A 97 12.74 -3.08 -1.67
CA THR A 97 11.37 -2.58 -1.48
C THR A 97 11.27 -1.07 -1.73
N LEU A 98 12.34 -0.32 -1.47
CA LEU A 98 12.49 1.05 -1.93
C LEU A 98 12.60 1.06 -3.46
N CYS A 99 13.36 0.15 -4.08
CA CYS A 99 13.36 -0.08 -5.54
C CYS A 99 12.02 -0.59 -6.05
N ILE A 100 11.21 -1.34 -5.31
CA ILE A 100 9.84 -1.67 -5.70
C ILE A 100 8.97 -0.40 -5.61
N GLN A 101 9.23 0.48 -4.64
CA GLN A 101 8.57 1.78 -4.50
C GLN A 101 9.12 2.88 -5.45
N THR A 102 10.33 2.73 -5.99
CA THR A 102 11.03 3.71 -6.84
C THR A 102 11.26 3.24 -8.28
N ALA A 103 11.15 1.94 -8.57
CA ALA A 103 11.03 1.30 -9.88
C ALA A 103 9.57 0.97 -10.22
N LEU A 104 8.65 1.04 -9.25
CA LEU A 104 7.44 1.81 -9.54
C LEU A 104 7.98 3.16 -9.98
N PRO A 105 7.84 3.59 -11.25
CA PRO A 105 7.95 5.00 -11.47
C PRO A 105 6.98 5.58 -10.43
N TYR A 106 7.49 6.46 -9.58
CA TYR A 106 6.80 7.73 -9.40
C TYR A 106 6.66 8.30 -10.83
N LEU A 107 5.83 7.66 -11.66
CA LEU A 107 4.79 8.36 -12.33
C LEU A 107 4.26 9.16 -11.17
N PRO A 108 4.36 10.50 -11.21
CA PRO A 108 3.37 11.24 -10.47
C PRO A 108 2.06 10.45 -10.65
N VAL A 109 1.23 10.42 -9.63
CA VAL A 109 -0.18 10.54 -9.96
C VAL A 109 -0.19 11.81 -10.81
N SER A 110 0.08 11.67 -12.12
CA SER A 110 -0.12 12.68 -13.10
C SER A 110 -1.58 12.82 -12.84
N PRO A 111 -2.01 13.96 -12.27
CA PRO A 111 -3.39 14.27 -12.43
C PRO A 111 -3.47 14.45 -13.95
N HIS A 112 -3.71 13.35 -14.68
CA HIS A 112 -4.65 13.44 -15.76
C HIS A 112 -5.77 14.18 -15.12
N THR A 113 -5.88 15.43 -15.56
CA THR A 113 -6.68 16.49 -15.02
C THR A 113 -8.13 16.04 -15.15
N VAL A 114 -8.52 15.04 -14.38
CA VAL A 114 -9.75 15.09 -13.63
C VAL A 114 -9.51 16.33 -12.81
N LEU A 115 -9.94 17.47 -13.38
CA LEU A 115 -10.28 18.66 -12.61
C LEU A 115 -10.72 18.15 -11.24
N PRO A 116 -10.07 18.55 -10.12
CA PRO A 116 -10.48 18.10 -8.81
C PRO A 116 -11.96 18.45 -8.67
N CYS A 117 -12.82 17.48 -8.96
CA CYS A 117 -14.24 17.64 -8.83
C CYS A 117 -14.44 17.50 -7.33
N HIS A 118 -14.53 18.66 -6.68
CA HIS A 118 -14.83 18.86 -5.27
C HIS A 118 -16.26 18.38 -4.97
N ASP A 119 -16.59 17.14 -5.34
CA ASP A 119 -17.82 16.49 -4.92
C ASP A 119 -17.67 16.18 -3.44
N ALA A 120 -18.11 17.12 -2.61
CA ALA A 120 -18.04 17.00 -1.16
C ALA A 120 -18.71 15.71 -0.67
N SER A 121 -19.74 15.21 -1.37
CA SER A 121 -20.36 13.91 -1.10
C SER A 121 -19.37 12.76 -1.29
N TRP A 122 -18.75 12.62 -2.47
CA TRP A 122 -17.74 11.59 -2.72
C TRP A 122 -16.58 11.66 -1.71
N GLN A 123 -16.10 12.88 -1.42
CA GLN A 123 -15.01 13.06 -0.47
C GLN A 123 -15.39 12.63 0.95
N ARG A 124 -16.58 12.98 1.46
CA ARG A 124 -17.06 12.55 2.80
C ARG A 124 -17.02 11.04 3.00
N PHE A 125 -17.29 10.28 1.94
CA PHE A 125 -17.41 8.83 1.97
C PHE A 125 -16.12 8.09 1.57
N CYS A 126 -15.32 8.64 0.66
CA CYS A 126 -14.11 7.97 0.18
C CYS A 126 -12.84 8.42 0.90
N SER A 127 -12.87 9.49 1.69
CA SER A 127 -11.72 9.94 2.50
C SER A 127 -11.48 9.02 3.71
N GLY A 128 -11.10 7.77 3.44
CA GLY A 128 -10.71 6.77 4.45
C GLY A 128 -11.86 5.92 4.97
N LEU A 129 -12.94 5.72 4.22
CA LEU A 129 -14.05 4.84 4.60
C LEU A 129 -14.37 3.76 3.56
N LEU A 130 -13.99 3.93 2.30
CA LEU A 130 -14.30 2.96 1.26
C LEU A 130 -13.19 2.90 0.22
N ILE A 131 -12.77 1.68 -0.10
CA ILE A 131 -12.05 1.36 -1.33
C ILE A 131 -13.14 1.02 -2.36
N ALA A 132 -13.29 1.82 -3.40
CA ALA A 132 -14.41 1.71 -4.34
C ALA A 132 -14.56 0.28 -4.90
N GLU A 133 -13.44 -0.35 -5.24
CA GLU A 133 -13.38 -1.68 -5.85
C GLU A 133 -13.75 -2.84 -4.91
N ASP A 134 -13.86 -2.59 -3.60
CA ASP A 134 -14.26 -3.60 -2.61
C ASP A 134 -15.78 -3.59 -2.38
N LEU A 135 -16.48 -2.63 -2.97
CA LEU A 135 -17.94 -2.58 -2.91
C LEU A 135 -18.53 -3.70 -3.77
N ASP A 136 -19.19 -4.67 -3.14
CA ASP A 136 -20.06 -5.64 -3.81
C ASP A 136 -21.49 -5.09 -3.82
N PRO A 137 -22.06 -4.70 -4.98
CA PRO A 137 -23.44 -4.23 -5.05
C PRO A 137 -24.46 -5.29 -4.60
N SER A 138 -24.14 -6.58 -4.70
CA SER A 138 -25.03 -7.67 -4.25
C SER A 138 -25.08 -7.85 -2.74
N ALA A 139 -24.13 -7.25 -2.01
CA ALA A 139 -24.15 -7.21 -0.55
C ALA A 139 -25.38 -6.48 0.01
N ALA A 140 -25.94 -5.52 -0.72
CA ALA A 140 -27.06 -4.68 -0.25
C ALA A 140 -28.32 -5.45 0.22
N GLN A 141 -28.50 -6.69 -0.25
CA GLN A 141 -29.66 -7.54 0.06
C GLN A 141 -29.27 -8.81 0.80
N ARG A 142 -28.03 -8.92 1.28
CA ARG A 142 -27.57 -10.08 2.05
C ARG A 142 -27.59 -9.75 3.54
N PRO A 143 -27.82 -10.74 4.42
CA PRO A 143 -27.59 -10.57 5.85
C PRO A 143 -26.10 -10.28 6.12
N PRO A 144 -25.78 -9.47 7.13
CA PRO A 144 -26.67 -8.85 8.13
C PRO A 144 -27.24 -7.48 7.71
N TRP A 145 -26.93 -6.99 6.51
CA TRP A 145 -27.19 -5.59 6.15
C TRP A 145 -28.59 -5.33 5.60
N GLU A 146 -29.28 -6.37 5.12
CA GLU A 146 -30.63 -6.29 4.54
C GLU A 146 -31.69 -5.66 5.46
N THR A 147 -31.51 -5.73 6.78
CA THR A 147 -32.45 -5.22 7.78
C THR A 147 -32.22 -3.77 8.16
N LEU A 148 -31.09 -3.18 7.76
CA LEU A 148 -30.76 -1.79 8.07
C LEU A 148 -31.62 -0.83 7.24
N ASP A 149 -32.11 0.20 7.92
CA ASP A 149 -32.74 1.36 7.30
C ASP A 149 -31.69 2.41 6.89
N ALA A 150 -32.13 3.49 6.23
CA ALA A 150 -31.22 4.47 5.65
C ALA A 150 -30.39 5.22 6.71
N GLN A 151 -31.00 5.59 7.85
CA GLN A 151 -30.30 6.28 8.92
C GLN A 151 -29.35 5.34 9.68
N ALA A 152 -29.77 4.11 9.98
CA ALA A 152 -28.90 3.12 10.63
C ALA A 152 -27.69 2.78 9.76
N CYS A 153 -27.82 2.80 8.42
CA CYS A 153 -26.66 2.64 7.54
C CYS A 153 -25.64 3.77 7.75
N ILE A 154 -26.07 5.03 7.80
CA ILE A 154 -25.19 6.19 8.00
C ILE A 154 -24.54 6.14 9.39
N ASP A 155 -25.33 5.90 10.44
CA ASP A 155 -24.84 5.81 11.82
C ASP A 155 -23.83 4.67 11.97
N ARG A 156 -24.09 3.51 11.33
CA ARG A 156 -23.18 2.36 11.34
C ARG A 156 -21.87 2.67 10.61
N LEU A 157 -21.91 3.36 9.47
CA LEU A 157 -20.69 3.78 8.76
C LEU A 157 -19.84 4.74 9.61
N GLU A 158 -20.48 5.63 10.36
CA GLU A 158 -19.76 6.53 11.27
C GLU A 158 -19.09 5.75 12.42
N GLN A 159 -19.82 4.81 13.05
CA GLN A 159 -19.28 3.94 14.11
C GLN A 159 -18.10 3.07 13.65
N LEU A 160 -18.14 2.58 12.41
CA LEU A 160 -17.11 1.67 11.87
C LEU A 160 -15.87 2.40 11.33
N ARG A 161 -15.90 3.74 11.23
CA ARG A 161 -14.87 4.50 10.53
C ARG A 161 -13.46 4.23 11.03
N GLU A 162 -13.22 4.41 12.33
CA GLU A 162 -11.87 4.30 12.89
C GLU A 162 -11.35 2.87 12.86
N SER A 163 -12.20 1.89 13.20
CA SER A 163 -11.84 0.48 13.19
C SER A 163 -11.59 -0.03 11.77
N TRP A 164 -12.35 0.43 10.78
CA TRP A 164 -12.11 0.14 9.38
C TRP A 164 -10.80 0.74 8.87
N GLN A 165 -10.48 1.99 9.23
CA GLN A 165 -9.20 2.62 8.85
C GLN A 165 -7.99 1.86 9.39
N GLN A 166 -8.03 1.44 10.65
CA GLN A 166 -6.96 0.65 11.23
C GLN A 166 -6.86 -0.74 10.58
N ALA A 167 -8.01 -1.38 10.34
CA ALA A 167 -8.06 -2.68 9.68
C ALA A 167 -7.55 -2.63 8.24
N SER A 168 -7.94 -1.60 7.47
CA SER A 168 -7.52 -1.45 6.07
C SER A 168 -6.02 -1.16 5.95
N GLN A 169 -5.45 -0.38 6.87
CA GLN A 169 -4.00 -0.19 6.95
C GLN A 169 -3.26 -1.51 7.23
N ARG A 170 -3.74 -2.32 8.17
CA ARG A 170 -3.17 -3.65 8.44
C ARG A 170 -3.32 -4.57 7.23
N ARG A 171 -4.47 -4.52 6.55
CA ARG A 171 -4.72 -5.31 5.35
C ARG A 171 -3.76 -4.94 4.22
N MET A 172 -3.48 -3.65 4.02
CA MET A 172 -2.48 -3.19 3.06
C MET A 172 -1.07 -3.73 3.39
N GLN A 173 -0.67 -3.73 4.66
CA GLN A 173 0.62 -4.32 5.07
C GLN A 173 0.68 -5.83 4.83
N GLN A 174 -0.41 -6.56 5.16
CA GLN A 174 -0.53 -7.99 4.86
C GLN A 174 -0.46 -8.27 3.35
N GLN A 175 -1.13 -7.46 2.53
CA GLN A 175 -1.10 -7.57 1.07
C GLN A 175 0.32 -7.33 0.53
N GLN A 176 1.03 -6.31 1.02
CA GLN A 176 2.43 -6.08 0.65
C GLN A 176 3.31 -7.28 1.00
N ARG A 177 3.13 -7.86 2.20
CA ARG A 177 3.85 -9.07 2.61
C ARG A 177 3.51 -10.26 1.70
N ARG A 178 2.24 -10.41 1.33
CA ARG A 178 1.77 -11.46 0.43
C ARG A 178 2.36 -11.30 -0.98
N TYR A 179 2.36 -10.11 -1.56
CA TYR A 179 2.98 -9.87 -2.87
C TYR A 179 4.47 -10.22 -2.87
N TRP A 180 5.18 -9.87 -1.80
CA TRP A 180 6.56 -10.29 -1.63
C TRP A 180 6.70 -11.81 -1.57
N LEU A 181 5.85 -12.50 -0.81
CA LEU A 181 5.86 -13.97 -0.72
C LEU A 181 5.59 -14.62 -2.09
N GLU A 182 4.58 -14.14 -2.81
CA GLU A 182 4.22 -14.65 -4.14
C GLU A 182 5.39 -14.51 -5.12
N MET A 183 6.09 -13.37 -5.09
CA MET A 183 7.30 -13.16 -5.89
C MET A 183 8.42 -14.14 -5.53
N VAL A 184 8.76 -14.27 -4.24
CA VAL A 184 9.82 -15.18 -3.80
C VAL A 184 9.48 -16.63 -4.14
N LEU A 185 8.22 -17.04 -3.93
CA LEU A 185 7.75 -18.37 -4.28
C LEU A 185 7.81 -18.61 -5.79
N ALA A 186 7.46 -17.62 -6.62
CA ALA A 186 7.58 -17.74 -8.07
C ALA A 186 9.03 -18.01 -8.50
N LEU A 187 10.01 -17.34 -7.88
CA LEU A 187 11.44 -17.60 -8.13
C LEU A 187 11.84 -19.02 -7.71
N LEU A 188 11.46 -19.43 -6.51
CA LEU A 188 11.77 -20.76 -5.99
C LEU A 188 11.14 -21.88 -6.84
N ASP A 189 9.90 -21.68 -7.31
CA ASP A 189 9.18 -22.63 -8.15
C ASP A 189 9.84 -22.83 -9.52
N HIS A 190 10.62 -21.84 -9.98
CA HIS A 190 11.43 -21.92 -11.20
C HIS A 190 12.89 -22.30 -10.92
N GLY A 191 13.22 -22.73 -9.69
CA GLY A 191 14.55 -23.19 -9.31
C GLY A 191 15.53 -22.08 -8.92
N VAL A 192 15.10 -20.82 -8.91
CA VAL A 192 15.93 -19.67 -8.53
C VAL A 192 15.92 -19.51 -7.02
N CYS A 193 16.90 -20.11 -6.35
CA CYS A 193 17.06 -20.08 -4.90
C CYS A 193 18.14 -19.07 -4.48
N ARG A 194 17.74 -18.00 -3.78
CA ARG A 194 18.69 -17.04 -3.20
C ARG A 194 18.87 -17.27 -1.70
N PRO A 195 20.10 -17.34 -1.19
CA PRO A 195 20.34 -17.45 0.24
C PRO A 195 19.90 -16.17 0.96
N LEU A 196 19.42 -16.32 2.19
CA LEU A 196 19.14 -15.23 3.10
C LEU A 196 20.46 -14.56 3.54
N HIS A 197 20.39 -13.38 4.18
CA HIS A 197 21.60 -12.65 4.62
C HIS A 197 22.50 -13.43 5.59
N ASP A 198 21.95 -14.40 6.30
CA ASP A 198 22.69 -15.29 7.19
C ASP A 198 23.31 -16.49 6.45
N GLY A 199 23.17 -16.55 5.13
CA GLY A 199 23.66 -17.62 4.27
C GLY A 199 22.78 -18.87 4.27
N SER A 200 21.68 -18.88 5.02
CA SER A 200 20.73 -20.00 5.03
C SER A 200 19.84 -19.99 3.79
N LEU A 201 19.38 -21.16 3.37
CA LEU A 201 18.39 -21.25 2.30
C LEU A 201 16.99 -20.92 2.86
N PRO A 202 16.12 -20.27 2.07
CA PRO A 202 14.75 -20.01 2.48
C PRO A 202 13.99 -21.31 2.72
N ASP A 203 13.29 -21.40 3.85
CA ASP A 203 12.38 -22.51 4.13
C ASP A 203 11.11 -22.36 3.27
N THR A 204 11.11 -23.05 2.13
CA THR A 204 10.01 -23.01 1.15
C THR A 204 8.68 -23.44 1.75
N LEU A 205 8.68 -24.41 2.68
CA LEU A 205 7.45 -24.86 3.33
C LEU A 205 6.88 -23.74 4.20
N ALA A 206 7.72 -23.12 5.03
CA ALA A 206 7.31 -22.01 5.90
C ALA A 206 6.77 -20.82 5.08
N LEU A 207 7.44 -20.46 3.98
CA LEU A 207 6.99 -19.37 3.09
C LEU A 207 5.65 -19.67 2.43
N ARG A 208 5.44 -20.91 1.95
CA ARG A 208 4.15 -21.34 1.39
C ARG A 208 3.05 -21.33 2.44
N THR A 209 3.33 -21.81 3.65
CA THR A 209 2.37 -21.77 4.76
C THR A 209 2.01 -20.33 5.12
N GLU A 210 2.99 -19.43 5.23
CA GLU A 210 2.72 -18.00 5.49
C GLU A 210 1.84 -17.40 4.38
N CYS A 211 2.17 -17.66 3.12
CA CYS A 211 1.41 -17.14 1.97
C CYS A 211 -0.04 -17.65 1.96
N LEU A 212 -0.23 -18.94 2.27
CA LEU A 212 -1.56 -19.54 2.39
C LEU A 212 -2.35 -18.91 3.55
N LEU A 213 -1.74 -18.73 4.71
CA LEU A 213 -2.40 -18.11 5.86
C LEU A 213 -2.83 -16.68 5.56
N LEU A 214 -1.98 -15.88 4.91
CA LEU A 214 -2.32 -14.51 4.49
C LEU A 214 -3.39 -14.48 3.38
N SER A 215 -3.49 -15.54 2.57
CA SER A 215 -4.50 -15.65 1.51
C SER A 215 -5.87 -16.03 2.05
N VAL A 216 -5.92 -16.88 3.08
CA VAL A 216 -7.17 -17.34 3.71
C VAL A 216 -7.67 -16.35 4.77
N ASP A 217 -6.79 -15.54 5.35
CA ASP A 217 -7.17 -14.50 6.30
C ASP A 217 -8.09 -13.47 5.63
N GLN A 218 -9.38 -13.56 5.97
CA GLN A 218 -10.41 -12.60 5.57
C GLN A 218 -10.29 -11.28 6.33
N GLY A 219 -9.43 -11.24 7.35
CA GLY A 219 -9.25 -10.10 8.22
C GLY A 219 -10.43 -9.90 9.17
N PRO A 220 -10.44 -8.78 9.92
CA PRO A 220 -11.54 -8.46 10.82
C PRO A 220 -12.83 -8.18 10.03
N LEU A 221 -13.97 -8.62 10.59
CA LEU A 221 -15.31 -8.48 9.98
C LEU A 221 -15.62 -7.07 9.49
N VAL A 222 -15.06 -6.05 10.15
CA VAL A 222 -15.23 -4.63 9.76
C VAL A 222 -14.86 -4.36 8.30
N LEU A 223 -13.88 -5.08 7.74
CA LEU A 223 -13.47 -4.92 6.33
C LEU A 223 -14.60 -5.28 5.35
N ASN A 224 -15.47 -6.22 5.73
CA ASN A 224 -16.65 -6.62 4.95
C ASN A 224 -17.88 -5.78 5.31
N ASP A 225 -17.99 -5.34 6.57
CA ASP A 225 -19.14 -4.56 7.04
C ASP A 225 -19.30 -3.24 6.30
N VAL A 226 -18.22 -2.47 6.14
CA VAL A 226 -18.30 -1.14 5.53
C VAL A 226 -18.77 -1.17 4.06
N PRO A 227 -18.18 -1.97 3.15
CA PRO A 227 -18.69 -2.05 1.78
C PRO A 227 -20.13 -2.60 1.72
N GLY A 228 -20.51 -3.54 2.60
CA GLY A 228 -21.87 -4.08 2.66
C GLY A 228 -22.91 -3.06 3.13
N VAL A 229 -22.65 -2.34 4.21
CA VAL A 229 -23.50 -1.24 4.69
C VAL A 229 -23.59 -0.12 3.65
N PHE A 230 -22.49 0.19 2.96
CA PHE A 230 -22.49 1.19 1.91
C PHE A 230 -23.32 0.76 0.71
N ALA A 231 -23.22 -0.51 0.27
CA ALA A 231 -24.06 -1.06 -0.78
C ALA A 231 -25.55 -1.00 -0.38
N ARG A 232 -25.89 -1.34 0.86
CA ARG A 232 -27.25 -1.23 1.41
C ARG A 232 -27.78 0.21 1.33
N ARG A 233 -26.98 1.18 1.79
CA ARG A 233 -27.30 2.61 1.71
C ARG A 233 -27.65 3.04 0.28
N LEU A 234 -26.79 2.71 -0.68
CA LEU A 234 -27.02 3.02 -2.09
C LEU A 234 -28.32 2.37 -2.59
N TRP A 235 -28.54 1.09 -2.28
CA TRP A 235 -29.74 0.38 -2.68
C TRP A 235 -31.03 1.05 -2.17
N LEU A 236 -31.07 1.43 -0.88
CA LEU A 236 -32.21 2.13 -0.29
C LEU A 236 -32.49 3.47 -0.97
N ALA A 237 -31.43 4.28 -1.19
CA ALA A 237 -31.59 5.57 -1.84
C ALA A 237 -32.05 5.44 -3.30
N LEU A 238 -31.57 4.42 -4.03
CA LEU A 238 -32.04 4.12 -5.38
C LEU A 238 -33.54 3.78 -5.43
N HIS A 239 -34.07 3.09 -4.42
CA HIS A 239 -35.48 2.72 -4.36
C HIS A 239 -36.38 3.91 -4.01
N ALA A 240 -35.84 4.91 -3.30
CA ALA A 240 -36.55 6.15 -2.99
C ALA A 240 -36.56 7.16 -4.15
N LEU A 241 -35.76 6.97 -5.22
CA LEU A 241 -35.76 7.86 -6.38
C LEU A 241 -37.10 7.86 -7.15
N PRO A 242 -37.48 8.99 -7.78
CA PRO A 242 -38.57 9.04 -8.77
C PRO A 242 -38.32 8.09 -9.94
N GLU A 243 -39.40 7.56 -10.54
CA GLU A 243 -39.35 6.48 -11.55
C GLU A 243 -38.39 6.77 -12.72
N ALA A 244 -38.41 8.00 -13.26
CA ALA A 244 -37.53 8.40 -14.37
C ALA A 244 -36.03 8.39 -14.00
N GLN A 245 -35.68 8.78 -12.77
CA GLN A 245 -34.30 8.78 -12.28
C GLN A 245 -33.88 7.37 -11.84
N ARG A 246 -34.80 6.62 -11.24
CA ARG A 246 -34.59 5.23 -10.80
C ARG A 246 -34.16 4.34 -11.96
N ALA A 247 -34.80 4.45 -13.13
CA ALA A 247 -34.44 3.66 -14.30
C ALA A 247 -32.97 3.88 -14.72
N LYS A 248 -32.52 5.14 -14.81
CA LYS A 248 -31.13 5.48 -15.15
C LYS A 248 -30.15 4.98 -14.11
N ALA A 249 -30.47 5.18 -12.84
CA ALA A 249 -29.61 4.76 -11.74
C ALA A 249 -29.54 3.22 -11.62
N HIS A 250 -30.60 2.51 -11.97
CA HIS A 250 -30.62 1.05 -12.02
C HIS A 250 -29.69 0.50 -13.12
N VAL A 251 -29.59 1.16 -14.27
CA VAL A 251 -28.60 0.81 -15.31
C VAL A 251 -27.18 0.91 -14.76
N GLN A 252 -26.85 1.99 -14.04
CA GLN A 252 -25.53 2.15 -13.41
C GLN A 252 -25.28 1.09 -12.33
N TRP A 253 -26.31 0.76 -11.53
CA TRP A 253 -26.23 -0.29 -10.50
C TRP A 253 -25.95 -1.66 -11.10
N LEU A 254 -26.69 -2.05 -12.15
CA LEU A 254 -26.48 -3.32 -12.85
C LEU A 254 -25.09 -3.39 -13.50
N LEU A 255 -24.60 -2.29 -14.08
CA LEU A 255 -23.25 -2.23 -14.61
C LEU A 255 -22.20 -2.47 -13.52
N LEU A 256 -22.38 -1.91 -12.31
CA LEU A 256 -21.46 -2.16 -11.19
C LEU A 256 -21.44 -3.64 -10.77
N HIS A 257 -22.56 -4.37 -10.81
CA HIS A 257 -22.56 -5.83 -10.54
C HIS A 257 -21.68 -6.58 -11.54
N VAL A 258 -21.84 -6.27 -12.83
CA VAL A 258 -21.06 -6.91 -13.90
C VAL A 258 -19.57 -6.53 -13.78
N LEU A 259 -19.26 -5.27 -13.52
CA LEU A 259 -17.90 -4.82 -13.30
C LEU A 259 -17.29 -5.46 -12.05
N TYR A 260 -18.02 -5.57 -10.93
CA TYR A 260 -17.50 -6.20 -9.71
C TYR A 260 -17.05 -7.64 -9.94
N ALA A 261 -17.85 -8.43 -10.68
CA ALA A 261 -17.47 -9.80 -11.04
C ALA A 261 -16.14 -9.85 -11.81
N LEU A 262 -15.97 -8.98 -12.81
CA LEU A 262 -14.71 -8.87 -13.58
C LEU A 262 -13.56 -8.28 -12.76
N GLY A 263 -13.84 -7.41 -11.81
CA GLY A 263 -12.84 -6.66 -11.03
C GLY A 263 -12.00 -7.55 -10.11
N THR A 264 -12.57 -8.64 -9.60
CA THR A 264 -11.81 -9.63 -8.81
C THR A 264 -10.65 -10.23 -9.60
N GLU A 265 -10.88 -10.52 -10.88
CA GLU A 265 -9.86 -11.04 -11.79
C GLU A 265 -8.85 -9.96 -12.21
N VAL A 266 -9.30 -8.72 -12.41
CA VAL A 266 -8.43 -7.57 -12.72
C VAL A 266 -7.41 -7.34 -11.61
N LYS A 267 -7.83 -7.40 -10.32
CA LYS A 267 -6.90 -7.26 -9.19
C LYS A 267 -5.80 -8.33 -9.20
N ALA A 268 -6.14 -9.56 -9.56
CA ALA A 268 -5.16 -10.65 -9.68
C ALA A 268 -4.23 -10.45 -10.89
N LEU A 269 -4.75 -9.94 -12.01
CA LEU A 269 -3.95 -9.58 -13.18
C LEU A 269 -3.01 -8.40 -12.88
N ASP A 270 -3.47 -7.38 -12.15
CA ASP A 270 -2.63 -6.24 -11.73
C ASP A 270 -1.49 -6.70 -10.82
N ALA A 271 -1.78 -7.57 -9.85
CA ALA A 271 -0.77 -8.18 -8.99
C ALA A 271 0.29 -8.96 -9.79
N LEU A 272 -0.16 -9.78 -10.75
CA LEU A 272 0.75 -10.52 -11.64
C LEU A 272 1.59 -9.59 -12.51
N ALA A 273 0.99 -8.52 -13.06
CA ALA A 273 1.72 -7.50 -13.81
C ALA A 273 2.79 -6.81 -12.96
N GLN A 274 2.45 -6.42 -11.72
CA GLN A 274 3.41 -5.82 -10.79
C GLN A 274 4.56 -6.79 -10.49
N MET A 275 4.28 -8.06 -10.24
CA MET A 275 5.32 -9.08 -10.03
C MET A 275 6.25 -9.21 -11.24
N VAL A 276 5.70 -9.31 -12.45
CA VAL A 276 6.48 -9.39 -13.69
C VAL A 276 7.42 -8.20 -13.83
N LEU A 277 6.92 -6.98 -13.64
CA LEU A 277 7.73 -5.76 -13.81
C LEU A 277 8.82 -5.64 -12.75
N VAL A 278 8.53 -6.01 -11.50
CA VAL A 278 9.53 -6.05 -10.44
C VAL A 278 10.62 -7.08 -10.75
N LEU A 279 10.23 -8.25 -11.25
CA LEU A 279 11.17 -9.27 -11.70
C LEU A 279 12.01 -8.76 -12.88
N ALA A 280 11.39 -8.19 -13.91
CA ALA A 280 12.06 -7.80 -15.15
C ALA A 280 13.04 -6.64 -14.98
N TRP A 281 12.71 -5.66 -14.11
CA TRP A 281 13.42 -4.38 -14.04
C TRP A 281 14.24 -4.16 -12.76
N ASN A 282 14.53 -5.23 -12.01
CA ASN A 282 15.45 -5.11 -10.89
C ASN A 282 16.90 -4.89 -11.42
N PRO A 283 17.64 -3.88 -10.94
CA PRO A 283 19.01 -3.66 -11.41
C PRO A 283 20.02 -4.71 -10.92
N GLU A 284 19.69 -5.47 -9.86
CA GLU A 284 20.55 -6.48 -9.23
C GLU A 284 20.27 -7.90 -9.72
N MET A 285 19.84 -8.00 -10.98
CA MET A 285 19.25 -9.20 -11.58
C MET A 285 20.28 -10.18 -12.16
N ASP A 286 20.02 -11.46 -11.94
CA ASP A 286 20.60 -12.56 -12.71
C ASP A 286 19.71 -12.92 -13.90
N LEU A 287 20.28 -13.59 -14.90
CA LEU A 287 19.56 -14.01 -16.11
C LEU A 287 18.37 -14.92 -15.76
N ASP A 288 18.55 -15.79 -14.77
CA ASP A 288 17.54 -16.75 -14.32
C ASP A 288 16.26 -16.04 -13.83
N GLN A 289 16.38 -14.92 -13.09
CA GLN A 289 15.20 -14.18 -12.66
C GLN A 289 14.47 -13.49 -13.84
N VAL A 290 15.18 -13.10 -14.90
CA VAL A 290 14.56 -12.55 -16.12
C VAL A 290 13.77 -13.64 -16.85
N GLU A 291 14.27 -14.88 -16.88
CA GLU A 291 13.53 -16.01 -17.45
C GLU A 291 12.21 -16.26 -16.70
N VAL A 292 12.23 -16.18 -15.37
CA VAL A 292 11.00 -16.24 -14.57
C VAL A 292 10.06 -15.09 -14.92
N ALA A 293 10.59 -13.87 -15.12
CA ALA A 293 9.80 -12.72 -15.54
C ALA A 293 9.06 -13.00 -16.85
N TYR A 294 9.74 -13.55 -17.87
CA TYR A 294 9.13 -13.91 -19.15
C TYR A 294 8.09 -15.03 -19.01
N ALA A 295 8.35 -16.05 -18.18
CA ALA A 295 7.37 -17.11 -17.91
C ALA A 295 6.08 -16.56 -17.28
N GLN A 296 6.21 -15.66 -16.29
CA GLN A 296 5.07 -14.99 -15.67
C GLN A 296 4.38 -14.00 -16.62
N ALA A 297 5.12 -13.33 -17.49
CA ALA A 297 4.58 -12.41 -18.51
C ALA A 297 3.73 -13.16 -19.56
N ALA A 298 4.17 -14.34 -19.99
CA ALA A 298 3.39 -15.19 -20.89
C ALA A 298 2.07 -15.65 -20.25
N GLU A 299 2.09 -16.02 -18.97
CA GLU A 299 0.88 -16.38 -18.22
C GLU A 299 -0.05 -15.17 -18.05
N TYR A 300 0.50 -13.98 -17.78
CA TYR A 300 -0.28 -12.74 -17.76
C TYR A 300 -0.97 -12.50 -19.10
N ARG A 301 -0.24 -12.58 -20.21
CA ARG A 301 -0.79 -12.37 -21.56
C ARG A 301 -1.96 -13.32 -21.84
N LYS A 302 -1.79 -14.61 -21.52
CA LYS A 302 -2.83 -15.63 -21.66
C LYS A 302 -4.09 -15.28 -20.84
N ARG A 303 -3.93 -14.95 -19.56
CA ARG A 303 -5.05 -14.60 -18.67
C ARG A 303 -5.73 -13.30 -19.09
N MET A 304 -4.95 -12.30 -19.48
CA MET A 304 -5.44 -11.00 -19.93
C MET A 304 -6.25 -11.13 -21.23
N CYS A 305 -5.78 -11.91 -22.20
CA CYS A 305 -6.55 -12.21 -23.40
C CYS A 305 -7.91 -12.87 -23.07
N ALA A 306 -7.91 -13.88 -22.19
CA ALA A 306 -9.14 -14.54 -21.76
C ALA A 306 -10.09 -13.58 -21.01
N TRP A 307 -9.54 -12.69 -20.19
CA TRP A 307 -10.29 -11.65 -19.49
C TRP A 307 -10.90 -10.63 -20.46
N LEU A 308 -10.13 -10.16 -21.45
CA LEU A 308 -10.60 -9.22 -22.47
C LEU A 308 -11.77 -9.78 -23.31
N VAL A 309 -11.77 -11.09 -23.59
CA VAL A 309 -12.91 -11.76 -24.26
C VAL A 309 -14.19 -11.67 -23.43
N ARG A 310 -14.10 -11.83 -22.11
CA ARG A 310 -15.25 -11.64 -21.20
C ARG A 310 -15.64 -10.16 -21.10
N ALA A 311 -14.67 -9.27 -20.97
CA ALA A 311 -14.89 -7.83 -20.92
C ALA A 311 -15.59 -7.31 -22.20
N ALA A 312 -15.33 -7.91 -23.37
CA ALA A 312 -15.97 -7.55 -24.62
C ALA A 312 -17.50 -7.76 -24.63
N GLN A 313 -18.06 -8.49 -23.68
CA GLN A 313 -19.50 -8.69 -23.54
C GLN A 313 -20.18 -7.57 -22.75
N VAL A 314 -19.42 -6.66 -22.14
CA VAL A 314 -19.93 -5.59 -21.28
C VAL A 314 -20.00 -4.28 -22.06
N ILE A 315 -21.18 -3.65 -22.06
CA ILE A 315 -21.41 -2.32 -22.64
C ILE A 315 -21.26 -1.27 -21.54
N VAL A 316 -20.42 -0.26 -21.76
CA VAL A 316 -20.02 0.71 -20.72
C VAL A 316 -20.71 2.07 -20.87
N SER A 317 -21.19 2.40 -22.06
CA SER A 317 -21.88 3.65 -22.36
C SER A 317 -23.39 3.45 -22.45
N GLU A 318 -24.15 4.51 -22.16
CA GLU A 318 -25.60 4.56 -22.42
C GLU A 318 -25.90 4.45 -23.92
N SER A 319 -24.95 4.84 -24.77
CA SER A 319 -24.96 4.52 -26.20
C SER A 319 -24.38 3.11 -26.43
N PRO A 320 -25.07 2.22 -27.16
CA PRO A 320 -24.75 0.78 -27.24
C PRO A 320 -23.44 0.44 -27.99
N GLN A 321 -22.63 1.43 -28.36
CA GLN A 321 -21.47 1.23 -29.23
C GLN A 321 -20.16 0.97 -28.47
N MET A 322 -20.04 1.40 -27.21
CA MET A 322 -18.79 1.30 -26.47
C MET A 322 -18.75 0.06 -25.56
N ARG A 323 -17.97 -0.95 -25.95
CA ARG A 323 -17.67 -2.15 -25.17
C ARG A 323 -16.50 -1.90 -24.21
N LEU A 324 -16.45 -2.62 -23.09
CA LEU A 324 -15.43 -2.45 -22.06
C LEU A 324 -14.01 -2.76 -22.56
N ASP A 325 -13.83 -3.85 -23.30
CA ASP A 325 -12.54 -4.22 -23.91
C ASP A 325 -11.97 -3.08 -24.75
N LYS A 326 -12.78 -2.53 -25.66
CA LYS A 326 -12.39 -1.43 -26.55
C LYS A 326 -12.11 -0.15 -25.77
N TYR A 327 -12.98 0.20 -24.82
CA TYR A 327 -12.79 1.36 -23.97
C TYR A 327 -11.44 1.33 -23.25
N LEU A 328 -11.08 0.18 -22.67
CA LEU A 328 -9.84 0.03 -21.92
C LEU A 328 -8.60 -0.03 -22.82
N LEU A 329 -8.69 -0.70 -23.98
CA LEU A 329 -7.58 -0.75 -24.93
C LEU A 329 -7.25 0.62 -25.54
N LEU A 330 -8.24 1.53 -25.65
CA LEU A 330 -7.99 2.92 -26.04
C LEU A 330 -7.09 3.67 -25.05
N LEU A 331 -7.03 3.24 -23.79
CA LEU A 331 -6.16 3.81 -22.76
C LEU A 331 -4.71 3.28 -22.86
N CYS A 332 -4.44 2.33 -23.76
CA CYS A 332 -3.16 1.62 -23.88
C CYS A 332 -2.44 2.00 -25.19
N PRO A 333 -1.94 3.25 -25.34
CA PRO A 333 -1.39 3.74 -26.60
C PRO A 333 -0.11 3.01 -27.04
N LEU A 334 0.63 2.45 -26.07
CA LEU A 334 1.91 1.77 -26.31
C LEU A 334 1.73 0.31 -26.76
N LEU A 335 0.51 -0.22 -26.84
CA LEU A 335 0.28 -1.61 -27.21
C LEU A 335 0.78 -1.94 -28.62
N GLY A 336 0.68 -0.98 -29.55
CA GLY A 336 1.19 -1.16 -30.90
C GLY A 336 2.72 -1.18 -31.01
N SER A 337 3.43 -0.53 -30.07
CA SER A 337 4.89 -0.38 -30.10
C SER A 337 5.63 -1.35 -29.17
N LEU A 338 5.06 -1.66 -28.01
CA LEU A 338 5.66 -2.51 -26.98
C LEU A 338 5.01 -3.90 -26.90
N GLY A 339 3.86 -4.14 -27.54
CA GLY A 339 3.13 -5.41 -27.40
C GLY A 339 3.74 -6.61 -28.14
N GLY A 340 4.95 -6.49 -28.67
CA GLY A 340 5.63 -7.53 -29.45
C GLY A 340 6.19 -8.66 -28.58
N ASP A 341 6.82 -8.32 -27.46
CA ASP A 341 7.33 -9.24 -26.45
C ASP A 341 6.38 -9.32 -25.25
N ASP A 342 6.50 -10.38 -24.43
CA ASP A 342 5.54 -10.61 -23.34
C ASP A 342 5.68 -9.60 -22.20
N ILE A 343 6.90 -9.15 -21.88
CA ILE A 343 7.14 -8.11 -20.87
C ILE A 343 6.64 -6.75 -21.37
N GLY A 344 6.99 -6.36 -22.61
CA GLY A 344 6.43 -5.15 -23.22
C GLY A 344 4.90 -5.17 -23.35
N TYR A 345 4.28 -6.34 -23.55
CA TYR A 345 2.83 -6.50 -23.51
C TYR A 345 2.24 -6.20 -22.12
N VAL A 346 2.90 -6.66 -21.05
CA VAL A 346 2.51 -6.34 -19.67
C VAL A 346 2.58 -4.83 -19.42
N GLU A 347 3.67 -4.19 -19.82
CA GLU A 347 3.87 -2.74 -19.70
C GLU A 347 2.80 -1.95 -20.45
N ALA A 348 2.58 -2.30 -21.71
CA ALA A 348 1.63 -1.61 -22.58
C ALA A 348 0.20 -1.63 -22.02
N LEU A 349 -0.18 -2.69 -21.30
CA LEU A 349 -1.51 -2.85 -20.72
C LEU A 349 -1.62 -2.36 -19.27
N ARG A 350 -0.56 -1.83 -18.65
CA ARG A 350 -0.65 -1.24 -17.30
C ARG A 350 -1.78 -0.21 -17.15
N PRO A 351 -2.02 0.70 -18.11
CA PRO A 351 -3.10 1.68 -17.99
C PRO A 351 -4.50 1.06 -17.90
N LEU A 352 -4.68 -0.17 -18.40
CA LEU A 352 -5.96 -0.88 -18.37
C LEU A 352 -6.46 -1.08 -16.95
N HIS A 353 -5.58 -1.51 -16.02
CA HIS A 353 -5.95 -1.77 -14.62
C HIS A 353 -6.47 -0.50 -13.96
N THR A 354 -5.72 0.59 -14.10
CA THR A 354 -6.11 1.90 -13.58
C THR A 354 -7.38 2.42 -14.26
N GLY A 355 -7.52 2.23 -15.57
CA GLY A 355 -8.72 2.63 -16.33
C GLY A 355 -9.98 1.88 -15.87
N PHE A 356 -9.84 0.59 -15.54
CA PHE A 356 -10.93 -0.20 -14.99
C PHE A 356 -11.36 0.31 -13.61
N THR A 357 -10.39 0.53 -12.71
CA THR A 357 -10.64 1.14 -11.39
C THR A 357 -11.32 2.51 -11.50
N GLN A 358 -10.84 3.35 -12.40
CA GLN A 358 -11.40 4.69 -12.63
C GLN A 358 -12.83 4.61 -13.16
N LEU A 359 -13.11 3.69 -14.09
CA LEU A 359 -14.45 3.46 -14.59
C LEU A 359 -15.39 3.00 -13.47
N TYR A 360 -14.98 2.01 -12.69
CA TYR A 360 -15.76 1.52 -11.54
C TYR A 360 -16.05 2.66 -10.57
N GLY A 361 -15.02 3.43 -10.19
CA GLY A 361 -15.14 4.58 -9.31
C GLY A 361 -16.06 5.67 -9.86
N ALA A 362 -15.98 5.98 -11.17
CA ALA A 362 -16.83 6.97 -11.81
C ALA A 362 -18.32 6.55 -11.79
N ARG A 363 -18.61 5.27 -12.04
CA ARG A 363 -19.96 4.72 -11.97
C ARG A 363 -20.52 4.75 -10.54
N LEU A 364 -19.70 4.36 -9.57
CA LEU A 364 -20.06 4.44 -8.16
C LEU A 364 -20.32 5.89 -7.71
N ARG A 365 -19.51 6.84 -8.17
CA ARG A 365 -19.63 8.26 -7.83
C ARG A 365 -20.98 8.84 -8.24
N ILE A 366 -21.47 8.50 -9.43
CA ILE A 366 -22.81 8.93 -9.90
C ILE A 366 -23.88 8.49 -8.89
N LEU A 367 -23.82 7.24 -8.43
CA LEU A 367 -24.78 6.71 -7.47
C LEU A 367 -24.65 7.32 -6.09
N VAL A 368 -23.43 7.63 -5.64
CA VAL A 368 -23.19 8.30 -4.36
C VAL A 368 -23.78 9.72 -4.36
N VAL A 369 -23.66 10.46 -5.47
CA VAL A 369 -24.26 11.79 -5.61
C VAL A 369 -25.78 11.70 -5.55
N LEU A 370 -26.38 10.82 -6.36
CA LEU A 370 -27.84 10.60 -6.35
C LEU A 370 -28.35 10.16 -4.97
N ALA A 371 -27.63 9.25 -4.31
CA ALA A 371 -28.01 8.80 -2.97
C ALA A 371 -27.98 9.94 -1.95
N ASN A 372 -26.94 10.77 -2.00
CA ASN A 372 -26.83 11.92 -1.11
C ASN A 372 -27.95 12.96 -1.34
N GLU A 373 -28.38 13.18 -2.59
CA GLU A 373 -29.52 14.07 -2.90
C GLU A 373 -30.82 13.55 -2.29
N VAL A 374 -31.09 12.25 -2.44
CA VAL A 374 -32.27 11.59 -1.85
C VAL A 374 -32.26 11.68 -0.33
N GLU A 375 -31.09 11.43 0.29
CA GLU A 375 -30.95 11.48 1.75
C GLU A 375 -31.20 12.89 2.31
N GLN A 376 -30.71 13.92 1.61
CA GLN A 376 -30.94 15.31 1.97
C GLN A 376 -32.41 15.70 1.86
N GLN A 377 -33.08 15.31 0.78
CA GLN A 377 -34.52 15.53 0.59
C GLN A 377 -35.36 14.81 1.66
N SER A 378 -34.88 13.66 2.14
CA SER A 378 -35.53 12.87 3.19
C SER A 378 -35.23 13.39 4.61
N GLY A 379 -34.42 14.45 4.76
CA GLY A 379 -34.06 15.02 6.06
C GLY A 379 -33.14 14.13 6.91
N LEU A 380 -32.42 13.18 6.30
CA LEU A 380 -31.51 12.29 7.01
C LEU A 380 -30.26 13.05 7.48
N ARG A 381 -29.67 12.60 8.60
CA ARG A 381 -28.45 13.23 9.12
C ARG A 381 -27.27 12.83 8.25
N PRO A 382 -26.52 13.77 7.65
CA PRO A 382 -25.40 13.44 6.78
C PRO A 382 -24.23 12.89 7.61
N LEU A 383 -23.43 12.04 6.97
CA LEU A 383 -22.18 11.54 7.54
C LEU A 383 -21.22 12.70 7.84
N SER A 384 -20.63 12.70 9.03
CA SER A 384 -19.66 13.73 9.45
C SER A 384 -18.44 13.80 8.52
N VAL A 385 -17.99 15.02 8.23
CA VAL A 385 -16.74 15.26 7.50
C VAL A 385 -15.58 14.92 8.45
N PRO A 386 -14.55 14.15 8.02
CA PRO A 386 -13.42 13.87 8.87
C PRO A 386 -12.72 15.15 9.32
N SER A 387 -12.30 15.19 10.58
CA SER A 387 -11.64 16.32 11.23
C SER A 387 -10.37 16.79 10.51
N SER A 388 -9.69 15.91 9.76
CA SER A 388 -8.55 16.25 8.90
C SER A 388 -8.90 17.06 7.65
N MET A 389 -10.16 17.01 7.18
CA MET A 389 -10.68 17.86 6.09
C MET A 389 -11.35 19.13 6.60
N ALA A 390 -11.88 19.13 7.83
CA ALA A 390 -12.42 20.34 8.46
C ALA A 390 -11.36 21.45 8.57
N GLN A 391 -10.07 21.07 8.67
CA GLN A 391 -8.93 22.01 8.67
C GLN A 391 -8.53 22.53 7.27
N ARG A 392 -9.08 21.98 6.18
CA ARG A 392 -8.72 22.34 4.79
C ARG A 392 -9.80 23.14 4.05
N LEU A 393 -10.96 23.38 4.66
CA LEU A 393 -11.94 24.31 4.11
C LEU A 393 -11.49 25.74 4.48
N PRO A 394 -11.21 26.63 3.52
CA PRO A 394 -11.00 28.03 3.82
C PRO A 394 -12.29 28.57 4.46
N GLN A 395 -12.15 29.24 5.61
CA GLN A 395 -13.21 30.04 6.21
C GLN A 395 -13.51 31.28 5.35
N ASP A 396 -14.00 31.11 4.12
CA ASP A 396 -14.58 32.20 3.35
C ASP A 396 -16.03 32.39 3.79
N SER A 397 -16.21 32.92 4.99
CA SER A 397 -17.50 33.42 5.48
C SER A 397 -17.29 34.25 6.76
N SER A 398 -16.60 35.38 6.66
CA SER A 398 -16.73 36.46 7.65
C SER A 398 -16.20 37.83 7.20
N LEU A 399 -16.39 38.26 5.94
CA LEU A 399 -16.14 39.66 5.55
C LEU A 399 -17.11 40.18 4.49
N LEU A 400 -18.41 40.21 4.81
CA LEU A 400 -19.36 41.15 4.22
C LEU A 400 -20.32 41.61 5.32
N GLY A 401 -19.88 42.62 6.05
CA GLY A 401 -20.55 43.17 7.20
C GLY A 401 -19.77 44.33 7.79
N ARG A 402 -19.57 45.38 7.00
CA ARG A 402 -19.41 46.77 7.44
C ARG A 402 -19.58 47.72 6.27
#